data_AF-A0A3M1M555-F1
#
_entry.id   AF-A0A3M1M555-F1
#
_cell.length_a   1.000
_cell.length_b   1.000
_cell.length_c   1.000
_cell.angle_alpha   90.00
_cell.angle_beta   90.00
_cell.angle_gamma   90.00
#
_symmetry.space_group_name_H-M   'P 1'
#
loop_
_entity.id
_entity.type
_entity.pdbx_description
1 polymer ?
#
loop_
_entity_poly.entity_id
_entity_poly.type
_entity_poly.pdbx_seq_one_letter_code
_entity_poly.pdbx_strand_id
1 'polypeptide(L)'
;LWLLGKTLGMMEGVGLKLDPDFDIFAVSEPYVRRLMRQVWLPDRWGPSLLRGITDWAELTSLAPRQAVRLLEQAERGELQIRLRLQELEETTARMDRMASRLALSILVAAFIVALALLIPALNLNAQWGIITWLVILGFVVASFLGLWLLITIWRAGRWR
;
A
#
# COMPACT_ATOMS: atom_id res chain seq x y z
N LEU A 1 -11.59 12.39 39.21
CA LEU A 1 -11.51 13.81 39.58
C LEU A 1 -12.86 14.37 40.05
N TRP A 2 -13.95 14.21 39.30
CA TRP A 2 -15.28 14.73 39.67
C TRP A 2 -15.84 14.23 41.02
N LEU A 3 -15.71 12.94 41.33
CA LEU A 3 -16.15 12.37 42.63
C LEU A 3 -15.40 12.97 43.83
N LEU A 4 -14.10 13.23 43.65
CA LEU A 4 -13.24 13.85 44.67
C LEU A 4 -13.68 15.29 44.96
N GLY A 5 -13.99 16.06 43.92
CA GLY A 5 -14.57 17.39 44.06
C GLY A 5 -15.93 17.37 44.77
N LYS A 6 -16.80 16.41 44.43
CA LYS A 6 -18.11 16.25 45.09
C LYS A 6 -18.01 15.91 46.58
N THR A 7 -17.07 15.03 46.95
CA THR A 7 -16.84 14.67 48.36
C THR A 7 -16.25 15.83 49.16
N LEU A 8 -15.34 16.61 48.56
CA LEU A 8 -14.77 17.80 49.21
C LEU A 8 -15.84 18.86 49.47
N GLY A 9 -16.68 19.17 48.47
CA GLY A 9 -17.78 20.12 48.64
C GLY A 9 -18.85 19.66 49.64
N MET A 10 -19.09 18.35 49.76
CA MET A 10 -20.01 17.82 50.77
C MET A 10 -19.44 17.93 52.19
N MET A 11 -18.14 17.71 52.38
CA MET A 11 -17.48 17.93 53.69
C MET A 11 -17.52 19.40 54.11
N GLU A 12 -17.36 20.32 53.17
CA GLU A 12 -17.48 21.77 53.43
C GLU A 12 -18.87 22.20 53.85
N GLY A 13 -19.89 21.74 53.13
CA GLY A 13 -21.28 22.03 53.49
C GLY A 13 -21.73 21.43 54.83
N VAL A 14 -21.07 20.38 55.32
CA VAL A 14 -21.33 19.81 56.65
C VAL A 14 -20.53 20.54 57.74
N GLY A 15 -19.28 20.95 57.46
CA GLY A 15 -18.43 21.69 58.40
C GLY A 15 -19.01 23.07 58.75
N LEU A 16 -19.44 23.84 57.75
CA LEU A 16 -20.05 25.17 57.92
C LEU A 16 -21.39 25.16 58.67
N LYS A 17 -22.07 24.01 58.72
CA LYS A 17 -23.31 23.84 59.52
C LYS A 17 -23.04 23.64 61.01
N LEU A 18 -21.84 23.19 61.38
CA LEU A 18 -21.44 22.94 62.76
C LEU A 18 -20.67 24.12 63.37
N ASP A 19 -19.86 24.80 62.57
CA ASP A 19 -19.09 25.99 62.96
C ASP A 19 -19.10 27.00 61.79
N PRO A 20 -19.74 28.18 61.94
CA PRO A 20 -19.87 29.15 60.86
C PRO A 20 -18.55 29.76 60.36
N ASP A 21 -17.47 29.69 61.15
CA ASP A 21 -16.15 30.24 60.83
C ASP A 21 -15.14 29.16 60.37
N PHE A 22 -15.61 27.98 59.99
CA PHE A 22 -14.75 26.83 59.64
C PHE A 22 -14.03 27.00 58.29
N ASP A 23 -12.70 27.15 58.32
CA ASP A 23 -11.82 27.17 57.14
C ASP A 23 -11.19 25.79 56.88
N ILE A 24 -11.67 25.10 55.85
CA ILE A 24 -11.18 23.78 55.43
C ILE A 24 -9.75 23.82 54.92
N PHE A 25 -9.35 24.91 54.29
CA PHE A 25 -8.01 25.04 53.73
C PHE A 25 -6.97 25.10 54.85
N ALA A 26 -7.26 25.83 55.94
CA ALA A 26 -6.39 25.89 57.12
C ALA A 26 -6.22 24.52 57.82
N VAL A 27 -7.28 23.72 57.91
CA VAL A 27 -7.24 22.39 58.57
C VAL A 27 -6.54 21.34 57.69
N SER A 28 -6.67 21.45 56.36
CA SER A 28 -6.15 20.46 55.42
C SER A 28 -4.72 20.73 54.94
N GLU A 29 -4.20 21.95 55.09
CA GLU A 29 -2.82 22.34 54.77
C GLU A 29 -1.73 21.35 55.26
N PRO A 30 -1.68 20.91 56.54
CA PRO A 30 -0.64 20.01 57.01
C PRO A 30 -0.71 18.61 56.39
N TYR A 31 -1.90 18.16 55.95
CA TYR A 31 -2.09 16.87 55.29
C TYR A 31 -1.68 16.92 53.83
N VAL A 32 -2.06 17.98 53.12
CA VAL A 32 -1.63 18.24 51.74
C VAL A 32 -0.12 18.35 51.66
N ARG A 33 0.52 19.04 52.62
CA ARG A 33 1.98 19.19 52.67
C ARG A 33 2.72 17.87 52.88
N ARG A 34 2.18 16.96 53.69
CA ARG A 34 2.73 15.60 53.88
C ARG A 34 2.57 14.74 52.63
N LEU A 35 1.42 14.81 51.97
CA LEU A 35 1.14 14.07 50.75
C LEU A 35 2.03 14.55 49.59
N MET A 36 2.21 15.86 49.43
CA MET A 36 3.11 16.42 48.40
C MET A 36 4.55 15.95 48.60
N ARG A 37 5.05 15.86 49.84
CA ARG A 37 6.39 15.32 50.12
C ARG A 37 6.53 13.85 49.72
N GLN A 38 5.51 13.02 49.96
CA GLN A 38 5.53 11.61 49.56
C GLN A 38 5.42 11.41 48.04
N VAL A 39 4.70 12.28 47.34
CA VAL A 39 4.57 12.24 45.89
C VAL A 39 5.85 12.73 45.20
N TRP A 40 6.52 13.73 45.77
CA TRP A 40 7.75 14.32 45.20
C TRP A 40 9.04 13.59 45.58
N LEU A 41 9.09 12.92 46.74
CA LEU A 41 10.22 12.08 47.15
C LEU A 41 9.81 10.62 47.36
N PRO A 42 9.45 9.86 46.31
CA PRO A 42 9.25 8.44 46.48
C PRO A 42 10.63 7.79 46.50
N ASP A 43 11.04 7.22 47.64
CA ASP A 43 12.30 6.46 47.84
C ASP A 43 12.55 5.33 46.81
N ARG A 44 11.61 5.10 45.89
CA ARG A 44 11.62 4.04 44.88
C ARG A 44 12.05 4.50 43.48
N TRP A 45 12.47 5.76 43.29
CA TRP A 45 12.89 6.26 41.97
C TRP A 45 14.29 5.79 41.56
N GLY A 46 15.20 5.54 42.50
CA GLY A 46 16.56 5.06 42.23
C GLY A 46 16.61 3.77 41.38
N PRO A 47 15.94 2.68 41.78
CA PRO A 47 15.92 1.43 41.00
C PRO A 47 15.19 1.56 39.66
N SER A 48 14.29 2.53 39.50
CA SER A 48 13.54 2.72 38.26
C SER A 48 14.33 3.53 37.23
N LEU A 49 15.11 4.52 37.68
CA LEU A 49 16.03 5.30 36.85
C LEU A 49 17.21 4.46 36.37
N LEU A 50 17.79 3.63 37.26
CA LEU A 50 18.88 2.72 36.88
C LEU A 50 18.43 1.70 35.82
N ARG A 51 17.22 1.15 35.95
CA ARG A 51 16.62 0.28 34.93
C ARG A 51 16.41 0.98 33.59
N GLY A 52 15.92 2.22 33.62
CA GLY A 52 15.78 3.03 32.40
C GLY A 52 17.12 3.25 31.68
N ILE A 53 18.20 3.49 32.42
CA ILE A 53 19.53 3.70 31.81
C ILE A 53 20.09 2.41 31.20
N THR A 54 19.90 1.25 31.87
CA THR A 54 20.35 -0.04 31.32
C THR A 54 19.60 -0.42 30.06
N ASP A 55 18.29 -0.18 30.01
CA ASP A 55 17.47 -0.48 28.84
C ASP A 55 17.90 0.37 27.63
N TRP A 56 18.24 1.64 27.85
CA TRP A 56 18.77 2.53 26.82
C TRP A 56 20.16 2.11 26.30
N ALA A 57 21.03 1.62 27.19
CA ALA A 57 22.35 1.10 26.80
C ALA A 57 22.22 -0.20 25.98
N GLU A 58 21.26 -1.06 26.31
CA GLU A 58 21.03 -2.31 25.58
C GLU A 58 20.46 -2.03 24.18
N LEU A 59 19.49 -1.11 24.07
CA LEU A 59 18.90 -0.67 22.79
C LEU A 59 19.95 -0.06 21.84
N THR A 60 20.83 0.80 22.36
CA THR A 60 21.90 1.41 21.57
C THR A 60 22.97 0.41 21.12
N SER A 61 23.19 -0.67 21.88
CA SER A 61 24.10 -1.75 21.48
C SER A 61 23.52 -2.68 20.38
N LEU A 62 22.20 -2.84 20.34
CA LEU A 62 21.50 -3.74 19.41
C LEU A 62 21.17 -3.07 18.07
N ALA A 63 20.92 -1.76 18.07
CA ALA A 63 20.63 -0.96 16.88
C ALA A 63 21.68 -1.11 15.74
N PRO A 64 22.99 -0.97 15.98
CA PRO A 64 23.99 -1.08 14.90
C PRO A 64 24.02 -2.49 14.30
N ARG A 65 23.80 -3.55 15.10
CA ARG A 65 23.77 -4.93 14.61
C ARG A 65 22.60 -5.20 13.67
N GLN A 66 21.43 -4.63 13.95
CA GLN A 66 20.27 -4.74 13.07
C GLN A 66 20.47 -3.94 11.78
N ALA A 67 21.04 -2.73 11.88
CA ALA A 67 21.35 -1.91 10.71
C ALA A 67 22.33 -2.61 9.75
N VAL A 68 23.40 -3.22 10.28
CA VAL A 68 24.37 -3.99 9.47
C VAL A 68 23.69 -5.17 8.78
N ARG A 69 22.85 -5.94 9.48
CA ARG A 69 22.11 -7.05 8.87
C ARG A 69 21.19 -6.61 7.74
N LEU A 70 20.49 -5.48 7.89
CA LEU A 70 19.65 -4.92 6.84
C LEU A 70 20.49 -4.49 5.63
N LEU A 71 21.66 -3.91 5.86
CA LEU A 71 22.58 -3.49 4.81
C LEU A 71 23.18 -4.69 4.06
N GLU A 72 23.56 -5.74 4.78
CA GLU A 72 24.03 -7.00 4.17
C GLU A 72 22.93 -7.70 3.37
N GLN A 73 21.67 -7.67 3.84
CA GLN A 73 20.52 -8.16 3.09
C GLN A 73 20.25 -7.31 1.84
N ALA A 74 20.48 -6.00 1.92
CA ALA A 74 20.38 -5.09 0.78
C ALA A 74 21.45 -5.38 -0.27
N GLU A 75 22.70 -5.53 0.16
CA GLU A 75 23.85 -5.80 -0.70
C GLU A 75 23.73 -7.16 -1.40
N ARG A 76 23.20 -8.17 -0.71
CA ARG A 76 22.91 -9.49 -1.27
C ARG A 76 21.68 -9.52 -2.17
N GLY A 77 20.92 -8.43 -2.28
CA GLY A 77 19.65 -8.40 -3.01
C GLY A 77 18.56 -9.29 -2.39
N GLU A 78 18.78 -9.78 -1.17
CA GLU A 78 17.83 -10.59 -0.39
C GLU A 78 16.78 -9.72 0.33
N LEU A 79 16.85 -8.40 0.18
CA LEU A 79 15.80 -7.47 0.58
C LEU A 79 14.53 -7.74 -0.22
N GLN A 80 13.77 -8.73 0.25
CA GLN A 80 12.40 -8.97 -0.19
C GLN A 80 11.50 -7.90 0.43
N ILE A 81 11.50 -6.71 -0.19
CA ILE A 81 10.47 -5.71 0.10
C ILE A 81 9.17 -6.34 -0.38
N ARG A 82 8.34 -6.81 0.56
CA ARG A 82 6.95 -7.20 0.28
C ARG A 82 6.14 -5.94 -0.02
N LEU A 83 6.46 -5.28 -1.13
CA LEU A 83 5.52 -4.36 -1.77
C LEU A 83 4.27 -5.19 -2.03
N ARG A 84 3.12 -4.78 -1.50
CA ARG A 84 1.84 -5.36 -1.90
C ARG A 84 1.72 -5.15 -3.40
N LEU A 85 2.06 -6.18 -4.17
CA LEU A 85 2.06 -6.23 -5.63
C LEU A 85 0.68 -5.99 -6.26
N GLN A 86 -0.34 -5.65 -5.48
CA GLN A 86 -1.70 -5.41 -5.94
C GLN A 86 -1.76 -4.26 -6.96
N GLU A 87 -0.95 -3.21 -6.79
CA GLU A 87 -0.86 -2.10 -7.76
C GLU A 87 -0.03 -2.46 -9.01
N LEU A 88 0.97 -3.34 -8.85
CA LEU A 88 1.80 -3.82 -9.96
C LEU A 88 1.02 -4.80 -10.86
N GLU A 89 0.21 -5.69 -10.28
CA GLU A 89 -0.68 -6.58 -11.03
C GLU A 89 -1.78 -5.81 -11.77
N GLU A 90 -2.34 -4.77 -11.15
CA GLU A 90 -3.31 -3.91 -11.82
C GLU A 90 -2.72 -3.13 -12.99
N THR A 91 -1.47 -2.69 -12.86
CA THR A 91 -0.78 -1.95 -13.94
C THR A 91 -0.41 -2.84 -15.11
N THR A 92 0.09 -4.07 -14.88
CA THR A 92 0.30 -5.05 -15.97
C THR A 92 -1.01 -5.43 -16.63
N ALA A 93 -2.08 -5.66 -15.87
CA ALA A 93 -3.40 -5.99 -16.43
C ALA A 93 -4.01 -4.84 -17.26
N ARG A 94 -3.65 -3.58 -16.98
CA ARG A 94 -4.02 -2.43 -17.82
C ARG A 94 -3.18 -2.39 -19.11
N MET A 95 -1.88 -2.66 -19.03
CA MET A 95 -1.00 -2.70 -20.21
C MET A 95 -1.41 -3.81 -21.18
N ASP A 96 -1.75 -5.01 -20.69
CA ASP A 96 -2.21 -6.13 -21.54
C ASP A 96 -3.51 -5.79 -22.29
N ARG A 97 -4.43 -5.08 -21.64
CA ARG A 97 -5.67 -4.60 -22.28
C ARG A 97 -5.39 -3.57 -23.37
N MET A 98 -4.44 -2.66 -23.14
CA MET A 98 -4.02 -1.68 -24.16
C MET A 98 -3.35 -2.38 -25.35
N ALA A 99 -2.43 -3.32 -25.10
CA ALA A 99 -1.77 -4.10 -26.14
C ALA A 99 -2.77 -4.91 -26.99
N SER A 100 -3.75 -5.56 -26.34
CA SER A 100 -4.82 -6.30 -27.02
C SER A 100 -5.67 -5.40 -27.92
N ARG A 101 -6.01 -4.19 -27.45
CA ARG A 101 -6.75 -3.21 -28.24
C ARG A 101 -5.94 -2.70 -29.44
N LEU A 102 -4.65 -2.46 -29.25
CA LEU A 102 -3.74 -2.06 -30.33
C LEU A 102 -3.62 -3.15 -31.40
N ALA A 103 -3.42 -4.40 -30.99
CA ALA A 103 -3.36 -5.54 -31.91
C ALA A 103 -4.65 -5.65 -32.75
N LEU A 104 -5.82 -5.47 -32.13
CA LEU A 104 -7.11 -5.47 -32.84
C LEU A 104 -7.19 -4.31 -33.85
N SER A 105 -6.78 -3.10 -33.46
CA SER A 105 -6.81 -1.93 -34.36
C SER A 105 -5.89 -2.11 -35.57
N ILE A 106 -4.68 -2.65 -35.37
CA ILE A 106 -3.71 -2.93 -36.42
C ILE A 106 -4.24 -4.00 -37.36
N LEU A 107 -4.86 -5.06 -36.83
CA LEU A 107 -5.45 -6.10 -37.65
C LEU A 107 -6.59 -5.56 -38.52
N VAL A 108 -7.49 -4.76 -37.95
CA VAL A 108 -8.57 -4.12 -38.72
C VAL A 108 -7.98 -3.24 -39.83
N ALA A 109 -6.96 -2.44 -39.53
CA ALA A 109 -6.27 -1.62 -40.54
C ALA A 109 -5.62 -2.49 -41.64
N ALA A 110 -4.96 -3.58 -41.26
CA ALA A 110 -4.36 -4.52 -42.21
C ALA A 110 -5.41 -5.17 -43.11
N PHE A 111 -6.56 -5.56 -42.57
CA PHE A 111 -7.70 -6.07 -43.36
C PHE A 111 -8.25 -5.03 -44.33
N ILE A 112 -8.40 -3.78 -43.88
CA ILE A 112 -8.87 -2.68 -44.74
C ILE A 112 -7.88 -2.47 -45.91
N VAL A 113 -6.59 -2.39 -45.62
CA VAL A 113 -5.54 -2.22 -46.65
C VAL A 113 -5.53 -3.41 -47.59
N ALA A 114 -5.61 -4.64 -47.06
CA ALA A 114 -5.60 -5.85 -47.87
C ALA A 114 -6.82 -5.90 -48.80
N LEU A 115 -8.02 -5.55 -48.31
CA LEU A 115 -9.24 -5.43 -49.14
C LEU A 115 -9.11 -4.32 -50.20
N ALA A 116 -8.58 -3.16 -49.82
CA ALA A 116 -8.38 -2.03 -50.74
C ALA A 116 -7.40 -2.36 -51.88
N LEU A 117 -6.38 -3.17 -51.61
CA LEU A 117 -5.42 -3.66 -52.62
C LEU A 117 -6.01 -4.80 -53.46
N LEU A 118 -6.85 -5.65 -52.88
CA LEU A 118 -7.44 -6.80 -53.57
C LEU A 118 -8.46 -6.39 -54.64
N ILE A 119 -9.29 -5.38 -54.36
CA ILE A 119 -10.37 -4.92 -55.28
C ILE A 119 -9.83 -4.53 -56.67
N PRO A 120 -8.82 -3.66 -56.83
CA PRO A 120 -8.26 -3.33 -58.14
C PRO A 120 -7.42 -4.45 -58.75
N ALA A 121 -6.80 -5.30 -57.92
CA ALA A 121 -6.02 -6.45 -58.39
C ALA A 121 -6.92 -7.53 -59.06
N LEU A 122 -8.20 -7.59 -58.69
CA LEU A 122 -9.19 -8.53 -59.22
C LEU A 122 -9.89 -8.06 -60.51
N ASN A 123 -9.36 -7.05 -61.21
CA ASN A 123 -9.84 -6.51 -62.49
C ASN A 123 -10.87 -7.43 -63.19
N LEU A 124 -12.16 -7.04 -63.16
CA LEU A 124 -13.32 -7.83 -63.61
C LEU A 124 -13.28 -8.25 -65.09
N ASN A 125 -12.27 -7.80 -65.84
CA ASN A 125 -12.07 -8.04 -67.27
C ASN A 125 -10.77 -8.80 -67.59
N ALA A 126 -9.96 -9.16 -66.59
CA ALA A 126 -8.74 -9.93 -66.79
C ALA A 126 -9.09 -11.41 -66.97
N GLN A 127 -8.64 -12.01 -68.08
CA GLN A 127 -8.68 -13.46 -68.29
C GLN A 127 -8.13 -14.16 -67.03
N TRP A 128 -8.78 -15.25 -66.59
CA TRP A 128 -8.36 -16.07 -65.45
C TRP A 128 -6.96 -16.65 -65.70
N GLY A 129 -5.95 -15.83 -65.47
CA GLY A 129 -4.54 -16.18 -65.60
C GLY A 129 -3.98 -16.67 -64.27
N ILE A 130 -2.87 -17.40 -64.36
CA ILE A 130 -2.12 -17.96 -63.23
C ILE A 130 -1.78 -16.89 -62.18
N ILE A 131 -1.60 -15.63 -62.61
CA ILE A 131 -1.31 -14.47 -61.74
C ILE A 131 -2.47 -14.18 -60.78
N THR A 132 -3.72 -14.22 -61.24
CA THR A 132 -4.90 -13.98 -60.38
C THR A 132 -5.01 -15.05 -59.31
N TRP A 133 -4.75 -16.31 -59.66
CA TRP A 133 -4.77 -17.42 -58.71
C TRP A 133 -3.67 -17.28 -57.64
N LEU A 134 -2.48 -16.84 -58.03
CA LEU A 134 -1.35 -16.61 -57.13
C LEU A 134 -1.64 -15.47 -56.13
N VAL A 135 -2.26 -14.38 -56.59
CA VAL A 135 -2.65 -13.25 -55.73
C VAL A 135 -3.72 -13.66 -54.73
N ILE A 136 -4.74 -14.41 -55.17
CA ILE A 136 -5.79 -14.93 -54.28
C ILE A 136 -5.17 -15.87 -53.24
N LEU A 137 -4.29 -16.79 -53.66
CA LEU A 137 -3.65 -17.74 -52.75
C LEU A 137 -2.77 -17.02 -51.71
N GLY A 138 -2.00 -16.02 -52.14
CA GLY A 138 -1.20 -15.19 -51.24
C GLY A 138 -2.05 -14.41 -50.24
N PHE A 139 -3.18 -13.85 -50.68
CA PHE A 139 -4.14 -13.17 -49.81
C PHE A 139 -4.76 -14.11 -48.78
N VAL A 140 -5.18 -15.31 -49.19
CA VAL A 140 -5.75 -16.32 -48.29
C VAL A 140 -4.73 -16.74 -47.25
N VAL A 141 -3.49 -17.03 -47.65
CA VAL A 141 -2.41 -17.41 -46.72
C VAL A 141 -2.09 -16.28 -45.74
N ALA A 142 -1.95 -15.04 -46.22
CA ALA A 142 -1.68 -13.89 -45.37
C ALA A 142 -2.83 -13.59 -44.39
N SER A 143 -4.08 -13.70 -44.85
CA SER A 143 -5.26 -13.53 -44.02
C SER A 143 -5.36 -14.62 -42.94
N PHE A 144 -5.05 -15.86 -43.30
CA PHE A 144 -5.05 -16.99 -42.37
C PHE A 144 -3.96 -16.84 -41.30
N LEU A 145 -2.74 -16.44 -41.69
CA LEU A 145 -1.64 -16.11 -40.77
C LEU A 145 -2.00 -14.97 -39.83
N GLY A 146 -2.62 -13.90 -40.34
CA GLY A 146 -3.07 -12.78 -39.52
C GLY A 146 -4.14 -13.19 -38.51
N LEU A 147 -5.11 -14.01 -38.94
CA LEU A 147 -6.18 -14.52 -38.06
C LEU A 147 -5.63 -15.49 -37.01
N TRP A 148 -4.69 -16.36 -37.40
CA TRP A 148 -4.00 -17.26 -36.47
C TRP A 148 -3.26 -16.48 -35.39
N LEU A 149 -2.49 -15.45 -35.78
CA LEU A 149 -1.75 -14.62 -34.83
C LEU A 149 -2.69 -13.95 -33.82
N LEU A 150 -3.85 -13.49 -34.27
CA LEU A 150 -4.86 -12.89 -33.40
C LEU A 150 -5.43 -13.88 -32.38
N ILE A 151 -5.72 -15.11 -32.82
CA ILE A 151 -6.18 -16.18 -31.92
C ILE A 151 -5.09 -16.50 -30.87
N THR A 152 -3.81 -16.47 -31.24
CA THR A 152 -2.72 -16.71 -30.27
C THR A 152 -2.60 -15.60 -29.23
N ILE A 153 -2.74 -14.34 -29.63
CA ILE A 153 -2.71 -13.18 -28.70
C ILE A 153 -3.92 -13.22 -27.77
N TRP A 154 -5.12 -13.48 -28.31
CA TRP A 154 -6.34 -13.54 -27.52
C TRP A 154 -6.37 -14.74 -26.56
N ARG A 155 -5.80 -15.88 -26.96
CA ARG A 155 -5.69 -17.07 -26.11
C ARG A 155 -4.63 -16.91 -25.01
N ALA A 156 -3.56 -16.15 -25.25
CA ALA A 156 -2.54 -15.85 -24.24
C ALA A 156 -3.05 -14.91 -23.13
N GLY A 157 -3.91 -13.95 -23.46
CA GLY A 157 -4.52 -13.04 -22.49
C GLY A 157 -5.58 -13.67 -21.58
N ARG A 158 -5.94 -14.95 -21.77
CA ARG A 158 -7.01 -15.64 -21.03
C ARG A 158 -6.51 -16.72 -20.05
N TRP A 159 -5.19 -16.87 -19.92
CA TRP A 159 -4.55 -17.89 -19.06
C TRP A 159 -3.57 -17.30 -18.04
N ARG A 160 -3.74 -16.03 -17.64
CA ARG A 160 -3.08 -15.45 -16.46
C ARG A 160 -4.09 -14.68 -15.64
#